data_AF-A0A9J6GLK2-F1
#
_entry.id   AF-A0A9J6GLK2-F1
#
_cell.length_a   1.000
_cell.length_b   1.000
_cell.length_c   1.000
_cell.angle_alpha   90.00
_cell.angle_beta   90.00
_cell.angle_gamma   90.00
#
_symmetry.space_group_name_H-M   'P 1'
#
loop_
_entity.id
_entity.type
_entity.pdbx_description
1 polymer ?
#
loop_
_entity_poly.entity_id
_entity_poly.type
_entity_poly.pdbx_seq_one_letter_code
_entity_poly.pdbx_strand_id
1 'polypeptide(L)'
;MFSEKALSTVNKNFRQVSEKPKKIKEQARSLLLDMNLPKIASQVKKAKGIEFQVFFSVETHKFDYRFRKGDFQVLVSSYLQTHLGKLNVNDPFRVRNSATVINYLKIRSARIRGALCIDVEVLYCSTPRDQVLSSVKECISEHNDEQVFGNGCGITVEAFLETAGLLFEGYGLCLAGGGGGGGGSVVCTTLRGLHWVMCSTRIE
;
A
#
# COMPACT_ATOMS: atom_id res chain seq x y z
N MET A 1 -9.46 28.52 -10.52
CA MET A 1 -8.29 27.93 -11.19
C MET A 1 -7.50 26.93 -10.34
N PHE A 2 -6.95 27.28 -9.16
CA PHE A 2 -6.20 26.30 -8.34
C PHE A 2 -7.12 25.21 -7.75
N SER A 3 -8.31 25.62 -7.28
CA SER A 3 -9.36 24.73 -6.77
C SER A 3 -9.88 23.74 -7.82
N GLU A 4 -10.10 24.18 -9.06
CA GLU A 4 -10.59 23.33 -10.15
C GLU A 4 -9.56 22.30 -10.60
N LYS A 5 -8.29 22.68 -10.73
CA LYS A 5 -7.21 21.74 -11.06
C LYS A 5 -7.00 20.71 -9.95
N ALA A 6 -7.08 21.14 -8.68
CA ALA A 6 -7.01 20.23 -7.54
C ALA A 6 -8.19 19.23 -7.55
N LEU A 7 -9.41 19.72 -7.75
CA LEU A 7 -10.61 18.88 -7.76
C LEU A 7 -10.63 17.92 -8.97
N SER A 8 -10.21 18.39 -10.15
CA SER A 8 -10.02 17.56 -11.34
C SER A 8 -8.98 16.47 -11.12
N THR A 9 -7.86 16.79 -10.47
CA THR A 9 -6.83 15.81 -10.10
C THR A 9 -7.38 14.78 -9.11
N VAL A 10 -8.17 15.20 -8.14
CA VAL A 10 -8.79 14.29 -7.17
C VAL A 10 -9.79 13.36 -7.86
N ASN A 11 -10.67 13.90 -8.70
CA ASN A 11 -11.65 13.10 -9.42
C ASN A 11 -11.02 12.16 -10.47
N LYS A 12 -9.88 12.53 -11.07
CA LYS A 12 -9.12 11.65 -11.98
C LYS A 12 -8.49 10.48 -11.25
N ASN A 13 -7.91 10.73 -10.07
CA ASN A 13 -7.04 9.76 -9.40
C ASN A 13 -7.74 8.93 -8.32
N PHE A 14 -8.95 9.30 -7.92
CA PHE A 14 -9.61 8.67 -6.80
C PHE A 14 -11.09 8.42 -7.03
N ARG A 15 -11.56 7.32 -6.44
CA ARG A 15 -12.96 6.94 -6.44
C ARG A 15 -13.61 7.34 -5.12
N GLN A 16 -14.82 7.85 -5.19
CA GLN A 16 -15.64 8.05 -4.00
C GLN A 16 -16.08 6.69 -3.46
N VAL A 17 -15.89 6.48 -2.15
CA VAL A 17 -16.28 5.25 -1.46
C VAL A 17 -17.34 5.58 -0.43
N SER A 18 -18.33 4.69 -0.26
CA SER A 18 -19.56 4.96 0.49
C SER A 18 -19.45 4.58 1.98
N GLU A 19 -18.47 3.76 2.28
CA GLU A 19 -18.26 3.13 3.57
C GLU A 19 -17.73 4.17 4.57
N LYS A 20 -17.85 3.88 5.87
CA LYS A 20 -17.36 4.77 6.92
C LYS A 20 -16.03 4.23 7.45
N PRO A 21 -14.98 5.05 7.58
CA PRO A 21 -13.68 4.60 8.12
C PRO A 21 -13.78 3.88 9.47
N LYS A 22 -14.70 4.30 10.35
CA LYS A 22 -15.03 3.59 11.60
C LYS A 22 -15.48 2.14 11.38
N LYS A 23 -16.36 1.92 10.40
CA LYS A 23 -16.89 0.60 10.04
C LYS A 23 -15.78 -0.32 9.54
N ILE A 24 -14.88 0.18 8.68
CA ILE A 24 -13.73 -0.60 8.21
C ILE A 24 -12.80 -0.97 9.37
N LYS A 25 -12.54 -0.03 10.28
CA LYS A 25 -11.72 -0.30 11.47
C LYS A 25 -12.33 -1.39 12.35
N GLU A 26 -13.65 -1.36 12.53
CA GLU A 26 -14.37 -2.39 13.28
C GLU A 26 -14.34 -3.75 12.57
N GLN A 27 -14.55 -3.77 11.25
CA GLN A 27 -14.41 -4.97 10.42
C GLN A 27 -12.99 -5.53 10.51
N ALA A 28 -11.97 -4.69 10.42
CA ALA A 28 -10.57 -5.10 10.52
C ALA A 28 -10.26 -5.68 11.89
N ARG A 29 -10.80 -5.09 12.95
CA ARG A 29 -10.66 -5.62 14.29
C ARG A 29 -11.36 -6.98 14.44
N SER A 30 -12.58 -7.13 13.92
CA SER A 30 -13.31 -8.41 13.97
C SER A 30 -12.53 -9.49 13.25
N LEU A 31 -12.11 -9.20 12.02
CA LEU A 31 -11.34 -10.09 11.18
C LEU A 31 -10.05 -10.58 11.88
N LEU A 32 -9.30 -9.65 12.49
CA LEU A 32 -8.11 -10.00 13.25
C LEU A 32 -8.41 -10.85 14.50
N LEU A 33 -9.58 -10.70 15.12
CA LEU A 33 -9.98 -11.56 16.24
C LEU A 33 -10.37 -12.96 15.75
N ASP A 34 -11.12 -13.04 14.65
CA ASP A 34 -11.56 -14.29 14.03
C ASP A 34 -10.35 -15.13 13.54
N MET A 35 -9.29 -14.44 13.10
CA MET A 35 -8.01 -15.03 12.70
C MET A 35 -7.06 -15.33 13.87
N ASN A 36 -7.51 -15.19 15.12
CA ASN A 36 -6.70 -15.44 16.31
C ASN A 36 -5.42 -14.55 16.40
N LEU A 37 -5.53 -13.28 15.97
CA LEU A 37 -4.50 -12.24 16.10
C LEU A 37 -4.89 -11.17 17.17
N PRO A 38 -5.15 -11.55 18.44
CA PRO A 38 -5.70 -10.66 19.45
C PRO A 38 -4.76 -9.49 19.80
N LYS A 39 -3.44 -9.69 19.68
CA LYS A 39 -2.44 -8.64 19.93
C LYS A 39 -2.63 -7.48 18.95
N ILE A 40 -2.72 -7.77 17.65
CA ILE A 40 -2.90 -6.74 16.61
C ILE A 40 -4.29 -6.12 16.74
N ALA A 41 -5.34 -6.93 16.95
CA ALA A 41 -6.69 -6.44 17.17
C ALA A 41 -6.77 -5.46 18.37
N SER A 42 -6.05 -5.72 19.44
CA SER A 42 -5.97 -4.83 20.61
C SER A 42 -5.29 -3.50 20.28
N GLN A 43 -4.25 -3.51 19.45
CA GLN A 43 -3.55 -2.32 19.00
C GLN A 43 -4.43 -1.50 18.04
N VAL A 44 -5.15 -2.17 17.13
CA VAL A 44 -6.15 -1.54 16.25
C VAL A 44 -7.26 -0.86 17.06
N LYS A 45 -7.74 -1.50 18.13
CA LYS A 45 -8.74 -0.89 19.04
C LYS A 45 -8.20 0.37 19.70
N LYS A 46 -6.94 0.36 20.13
CA LYS A 46 -6.26 1.49 20.82
C LYS A 46 -5.78 2.60 19.88
N ALA A 47 -5.70 2.33 18.58
CA ALA A 47 -5.33 3.31 17.56
C ALA A 47 -6.25 4.52 17.66
N LYS A 48 -5.70 5.72 17.83
CA LYS A 48 -6.49 6.96 17.97
C LYS A 48 -6.98 7.48 16.61
N GLY A 49 -6.21 7.23 15.56
CA GLY A 49 -6.61 7.56 14.20
C GLY A 49 -7.60 6.57 13.63
N ILE A 50 -8.61 7.12 12.97
CA ILE A 50 -9.64 6.38 12.22
C ILE A 50 -9.41 6.59 10.71
N GLU A 51 -8.76 7.70 10.35
CA GLU A 51 -8.48 8.15 9.00
C GLU A 51 -7.04 8.60 8.91
N PHE A 52 -6.48 8.50 7.72
CA PHE A 52 -5.19 9.08 7.39
C PHE A 52 -5.26 10.61 7.46
N GLN A 53 -4.43 11.22 8.30
CA GLN A 53 -4.19 12.66 8.20
C GLN A 53 -3.21 12.94 7.06
N VAL A 54 -3.70 13.55 5.99
CA VAL A 54 -2.87 13.97 4.85
C VAL A 54 -1.94 15.11 5.27
N PHE A 55 -0.66 14.94 4.96
CA PHE A 55 0.32 16.02 5.01
C PHE A 55 0.68 16.43 3.59
N PHE A 56 0.15 17.58 3.15
CA PHE A 56 0.47 18.19 1.85
C PHE A 56 1.86 18.85 1.81
N SER A 57 2.64 18.80 2.91
CA SER A 57 3.71 19.77 3.12
C SER A 57 5.13 19.23 2.99
N VAL A 58 5.36 18.03 2.47
CA VAL A 58 6.73 17.49 2.45
C VAL A 58 7.07 16.87 1.11
N GLU A 59 7.98 17.54 0.42
CA GLU A 59 8.73 16.97 -0.69
C GLU A 59 9.25 15.59 -0.30
N THR A 60 8.96 14.63 -1.15
CA THR A 60 8.93 13.20 -0.92
C THR A 60 10.27 12.53 -0.66
N HIS A 61 11.35 13.31 -0.50
CA HIS A 61 12.73 12.89 -0.28
C HIS A 61 13.19 13.00 1.18
N LYS A 62 12.36 13.49 2.12
CA LYS A 62 12.71 13.52 3.56
C LYS A 62 12.30 12.24 4.28
N PHE A 63 13.32 11.53 4.78
CA PHE A 63 13.28 10.18 5.36
C PHE A 63 12.35 10.00 6.58
N ASP A 64 11.96 11.09 7.25
CA ASP A 64 11.25 11.07 8.53
C ASP A 64 9.74 11.32 8.47
N TYR A 65 9.20 11.68 7.30
CA TYR A 65 7.74 11.89 7.14
C TYR A 65 7.03 10.62 6.67
N ARG A 66 7.39 9.50 7.29
CA ARG A 66 6.68 8.22 7.15
C ARG A 66 5.34 8.32 7.88
N PHE A 67 4.35 7.62 7.34
CA PHE A 67 3.10 7.21 7.99
C PHE A 67 3.05 7.50 9.50
N ARG A 68 2.22 8.44 9.93
CA ARG A 68 2.12 8.82 11.35
C ARG A 68 1.83 7.57 12.18
N LYS A 69 2.64 7.34 13.21
CA LYS A 69 2.40 6.33 14.25
C LYS A 69 1.02 6.59 14.88
N GLY A 70 0.10 5.63 14.81
CA GLY A 70 -1.16 5.70 15.56
C GLY A 70 -2.42 5.25 14.83
N ASP A 71 -2.34 4.98 13.52
CA ASP A 71 -3.48 4.54 12.71
C ASP A 71 -3.53 3.02 12.60
N PHE A 72 -4.74 2.46 12.58
CA PHE A 72 -4.91 1.01 12.48
C PHE A 72 -4.34 0.44 11.17
N GLN A 73 -4.41 1.22 10.09
CA GLN A 73 -3.85 0.85 8.79
C GLN A 73 -2.33 0.68 8.84
N VAL A 74 -1.61 1.47 9.65
CA VAL A 74 -0.16 1.31 9.86
C VAL A 74 0.15 -0.01 10.56
N LEU A 75 -0.67 -0.40 11.55
CA LEU A 75 -0.49 -1.66 12.26
C LEU A 75 -0.73 -2.86 11.34
N VAL A 76 -1.83 -2.84 10.58
CA VAL A 76 -2.18 -3.91 9.63
C VAL A 76 -1.16 -3.99 8.50
N SER A 77 -0.79 -2.85 7.89
CA SER A 77 0.23 -2.83 6.82
C SER A 77 1.60 -3.29 7.29
N SER A 78 2.02 -2.94 8.51
CA SER A 78 3.30 -3.40 9.07
C SER A 78 3.31 -4.91 9.27
N TYR A 79 2.20 -5.48 9.73
CA TYR A 79 2.04 -6.93 9.82
C TYR A 79 2.15 -7.57 8.43
N LEU A 80 1.34 -7.14 7.47
CA LEU A 80 1.36 -7.68 6.10
C LEU A 80 2.75 -7.57 5.47
N GLN A 81 3.40 -6.41 5.63
CA GLN A 81 4.73 -6.17 5.10
C GLN A 81 5.78 -7.11 5.72
N THR A 82 5.70 -7.37 7.02
CA THR A 82 6.66 -8.27 7.70
C THR A 82 6.64 -9.67 7.09
N HIS A 83 5.48 -10.13 6.63
CA HIS A 83 5.35 -11.46 6.02
C HIS A 83 5.63 -11.42 4.51
N LEU A 84 5.15 -10.40 3.79
CA LEU A 84 5.44 -10.24 2.36
C LEU A 84 6.94 -10.01 2.10
N GLY A 85 7.64 -9.35 3.01
CA GLY A 85 9.10 -9.16 2.93
C GLY A 85 9.91 -10.44 3.10
N LYS A 86 9.29 -11.56 3.51
CA LYS A 86 9.93 -12.89 3.60
C LYS A 86 9.79 -13.68 2.29
N LEU A 87 8.90 -13.26 1.39
CA LEU A 87 8.70 -13.95 0.12
C LEU A 87 9.91 -13.76 -0.79
N ASN A 88 10.30 -14.84 -1.45
CA ASN A 88 11.25 -14.77 -2.53
C ASN A 88 10.53 -14.31 -3.79
N VAL A 89 10.80 -13.07 -4.19
CA VAL A 89 10.26 -12.48 -5.42
C VAL A 89 11.33 -12.54 -6.50
N ASN A 90 11.13 -13.44 -7.46
CA ASN A 90 11.98 -13.56 -8.64
C ASN A 90 11.48 -12.62 -9.75
N ASP A 91 11.84 -11.36 -9.65
CA ASP A 91 11.57 -10.36 -10.70
C ASP A 91 12.87 -10.03 -11.44
N PRO A 92 13.06 -10.49 -12.70
CA PRO A 92 14.26 -10.26 -13.48
C PRO A 92 14.43 -8.79 -13.88
N PHE A 93 13.38 -7.97 -13.77
CA PHE A 93 13.39 -6.54 -14.06
C PHE A 93 13.50 -5.68 -12.80
N ARG A 94 13.61 -6.30 -11.63
CA ARG A 94 13.71 -5.58 -10.36
C ARG A 94 15.02 -4.81 -10.25
N VAL A 95 14.92 -3.49 -10.32
CA VAL A 95 16.04 -2.59 -10.12
C VAL A 95 16.07 -2.12 -8.65
N ARG A 96 17.10 -2.56 -7.90
CA ARG A 96 17.26 -2.14 -6.49
C ARG A 96 17.75 -0.70 -6.34
N ASN A 97 18.57 -0.23 -7.28
CA ASN A 97 19.07 1.13 -7.30
C ASN A 97 19.34 1.59 -8.74
N SER A 98 19.29 2.90 -8.95
CA SER A 98 19.55 3.50 -10.27
C SER A 98 21.00 3.35 -10.72
N ALA A 99 21.95 3.22 -9.79
CA ALA A 99 23.37 3.05 -10.12
C ALA A 99 23.64 1.77 -10.93
N THR A 100 22.92 0.67 -10.65
CA THR A 100 23.01 -0.58 -11.41
C THR A 100 22.60 -0.39 -12.87
N VAL A 101 21.51 0.35 -13.11
CA VAL A 101 21.04 0.67 -14.46
C VAL A 101 22.03 1.60 -15.17
N ILE A 102 22.48 2.65 -14.48
CA ILE A 102 23.48 3.59 -15.01
C ILE A 102 24.75 2.83 -15.41
N ASN A 103 25.25 1.93 -14.56
CA ASN A 103 26.43 1.14 -14.85
C ASN A 103 26.22 0.18 -16.02
N TYR A 104 25.07 -0.50 -16.06
CA TYR A 104 24.68 -1.36 -17.19
C TYR A 104 24.67 -0.61 -18.52
N LEU A 105 24.07 0.58 -18.54
CA LEU A 105 24.01 1.45 -19.73
C LEU A 105 25.40 1.96 -20.13
N LYS A 106 26.26 2.31 -19.16
CA LYS A 106 27.64 2.74 -19.44
C LYS A 106 28.45 1.63 -20.10
N ILE A 107 28.44 0.42 -19.52
CA ILE A 107 29.19 -0.74 -20.03
C ILE A 107 28.73 -1.14 -21.44
N ARG A 108 27.43 -1.01 -21.75
CA ARG A 108 26.84 -1.45 -23.03
C ARG A 108 26.51 -0.32 -23.99
N SER A 109 26.99 0.89 -23.74
CA SER A 109 26.68 2.11 -24.51
C SER A 109 26.90 1.94 -26.01
N ALA A 110 28.00 1.28 -26.43
CA ALA A 110 28.29 1.02 -27.84
C ALA A 110 27.33 0.04 -28.54
N ARG A 111 26.56 -0.76 -27.79
CA ARG A 111 25.63 -1.77 -28.32
C ARG A 111 24.16 -1.34 -28.28
N ILE A 112 23.83 -0.32 -27.51
CA ILE A 112 22.45 0.18 -27.35
C ILE A 112 22.20 1.23 -28.42
N ARG A 113 21.25 0.95 -29.33
CA ARG A 113 20.91 1.85 -30.46
C ARG A 113 19.65 2.69 -30.23
N GLY A 114 18.94 2.44 -29.14
CA GLY A 114 17.71 3.15 -28.79
C GLY A 114 17.20 2.74 -27.41
N ALA A 115 16.31 3.54 -26.84
CA ALA A 115 15.68 3.28 -25.56
C ALA A 115 14.18 3.62 -25.64
N LEU A 116 13.36 2.80 -25.00
CA LEU A 116 11.94 3.07 -24.76
C LEU A 116 11.78 3.39 -23.27
N CYS A 117 11.18 4.53 -22.97
CA CYS A 117 10.84 4.93 -21.62
C CYS A 117 9.33 4.76 -21.44
N ILE A 118 8.94 3.88 -20.53
CA ILE A 118 7.54 3.69 -20.13
C ILE A 118 7.42 4.23 -18.72
N ASP A 119 6.51 5.18 -18.53
CA ASP A 119 6.19 5.73 -17.21
C ASP A 119 4.73 5.44 -16.87
N VAL A 120 4.47 5.13 -15.60
CA VAL A 120 3.12 4.83 -15.10
C VAL A 120 2.67 6.00 -14.25
N GLU A 121 1.82 6.87 -14.82
CA GLU A 121 1.39 8.12 -14.18
C GLU A 121 0.76 7.91 -12.78
N VAL A 122 0.01 6.81 -12.59
CA VAL A 122 -0.81 6.62 -11.38
C VAL A 122 -0.83 5.16 -10.95
N LEU A 123 0.32 4.60 -10.55
CA LEU A 123 0.41 3.19 -10.18
C LEU A 123 -0.61 2.81 -9.07
N TYR A 124 -0.52 3.46 -7.91
CA TYR A 124 -1.19 2.97 -6.70
C TYR A 124 -2.72 3.08 -6.71
N CYS A 125 -3.28 4.10 -7.34
CA CYS A 125 -4.74 4.30 -7.36
C CYS A 125 -5.42 3.61 -8.54
N SER A 126 -4.67 3.22 -9.57
CA SER A 126 -5.20 2.52 -10.75
C SER A 126 -4.94 1.01 -10.73
N THR A 127 -4.19 0.50 -9.75
CA THR A 127 -3.86 -0.93 -9.72
C THR A 127 -5.12 -1.76 -9.44
N PRO A 128 -5.50 -2.70 -10.31
CA PRO A 128 -6.67 -3.55 -10.11
C PRO A 128 -6.46 -4.48 -8.91
N ARG A 129 -7.24 -4.24 -7.85
CA ARG A 129 -7.14 -4.95 -6.55
C ARG A 129 -7.11 -6.47 -6.71
N ASP A 130 -8.05 -7.02 -7.47
CA ASP A 130 -8.21 -8.47 -7.58
C ASP A 130 -6.99 -9.11 -8.25
N GLN A 131 -6.39 -8.42 -9.23
CA GLN A 131 -5.18 -8.88 -9.90
C GLN A 131 -3.97 -8.80 -8.96
N VAL A 132 -3.88 -7.78 -8.10
CA VAL A 132 -2.81 -7.71 -7.08
C VAL A 132 -2.94 -8.86 -6.09
N LEU A 133 -4.13 -9.09 -5.54
CA LEU A 133 -4.35 -10.17 -4.59
C LEU A 133 -4.10 -11.55 -5.23
N SER A 134 -4.50 -11.73 -6.49
CA SER A 134 -4.19 -12.93 -7.27
C SER A 134 -2.69 -13.12 -7.45
N SER A 135 -1.95 -12.07 -7.81
CA SER A 135 -0.49 -12.12 -7.98
C SER A 135 0.22 -12.42 -6.66
N VAL A 136 -0.27 -11.90 -5.54
CA VAL A 136 0.26 -12.22 -4.20
C VAL A 136 -0.01 -13.67 -3.86
N LYS A 137 -1.22 -14.18 -4.16
CA LYS A 137 -1.55 -15.60 -3.95
C LYS A 137 -0.61 -16.50 -4.74
N GLU A 138 -0.48 -16.25 -6.04
CA GLU A 138 0.42 -16.97 -6.94
C GLU A 138 1.87 -16.94 -6.44
N CYS A 139 2.35 -15.77 -6.02
CA CYS A 139 3.69 -15.65 -5.45
C CYS A 139 3.88 -16.53 -4.20
N ILE A 140 2.87 -16.62 -3.34
CA ILE A 140 2.92 -17.47 -2.13
C ILE A 140 2.85 -18.96 -2.49
N SER A 141 1.93 -19.35 -3.38
CA SER A 141 1.63 -20.76 -3.65
C SER A 141 2.54 -21.41 -4.70
N GLU A 142 2.99 -20.67 -5.70
CA GLU A 142 3.73 -21.21 -6.85
C GLU A 142 5.23 -20.93 -6.78
N HIS A 143 5.64 -19.85 -6.12
CA HIS A 143 7.04 -19.42 -6.04
C HIS A 143 7.65 -19.51 -4.65
N ASN A 144 6.81 -19.78 -3.64
CA ASN A 144 7.20 -19.93 -2.26
C ASN A 144 6.49 -21.16 -1.67
N ASP A 145 6.75 -21.42 -0.39
CA ASP A 145 6.09 -22.50 0.35
C ASP A 145 4.91 -21.92 1.14
N GLU A 146 3.70 -22.25 0.69
CA GLU A 146 2.45 -21.81 1.29
C GLU A 146 2.31 -22.24 2.76
N GLN A 147 2.75 -23.45 3.11
CA GLN A 147 2.64 -23.95 4.48
C GLN A 147 3.62 -23.21 5.40
N VAL A 148 4.86 -23.02 4.95
CA VAL A 148 5.87 -22.24 5.69
C VAL A 148 5.42 -20.79 5.85
N PHE A 149 4.83 -20.20 4.81
CA PHE A 149 4.26 -18.85 4.87
C PHE A 149 3.12 -18.77 5.89
N GLY A 150 2.11 -19.65 5.79
CA GLY A 150 0.97 -19.68 6.69
C GLY A 150 1.37 -19.89 8.15
N ASN A 151 2.26 -20.84 8.41
CA ASN A 151 2.83 -21.07 9.74
C ASN A 151 3.60 -19.85 10.25
N GLY A 152 4.37 -19.19 9.37
CA GLY A 152 5.12 -17.99 9.70
C GLY A 152 4.23 -16.77 9.98
N CYS A 153 3.06 -16.68 9.36
CA CYS A 153 2.02 -15.67 9.60
C CYS A 153 1.18 -15.97 10.83
N GLY A 154 1.00 -17.24 11.17
CA GLY A 154 0.05 -17.69 12.18
C GLY A 154 -1.42 -17.66 11.70
N ILE A 155 -1.65 -17.51 10.39
CA ILE A 155 -2.96 -17.49 9.73
C ILE A 155 -2.88 -18.19 8.36
N THR A 156 -4.02 -18.60 7.79
CA THR A 156 -4.06 -19.16 6.44
C THR A 156 -3.77 -18.09 5.37
N VAL A 157 -3.44 -18.52 4.15
CA VAL A 157 -3.21 -17.59 3.03
C VAL A 157 -4.49 -16.84 2.67
N GLU A 158 -5.65 -17.51 2.67
CA GLU A 158 -6.95 -16.88 2.44
C GLU A 158 -7.20 -15.75 3.44
N ALA A 159 -6.96 -16.03 4.72
CA ALA A 159 -7.11 -15.05 5.80
C ALA A 159 -6.14 -13.86 5.64
N PHE A 160 -4.90 -14.15 5.21
CA PHE A 160 -3.90 -13.13 4.91
C PHE A 160 -4.35 -12.21 3.76
N LEU A 161 -4.86 -12.79 2.67
CA LEU A 161 -5.35 -12.07 1.49
C LEU A 161 -6.62 -11.26 1.81
N GLU A 162 -7.50 -11.78 2.66
CA GLU A 162 -8.68 -11.06 3.13
C GLU A 162 -8.28 -9.83 3.96
N THR A 163 -7.30 -9.98 4.85
CA THR A 163 -6.73 -8.86 5.63
C THR A 163 -6.11 -7.81 4.71
N ALA A 164 -5.36 -8.23 3.68
CA ALA A 164 -4.81 -7.34 2.67
C ALA A 164 -5.92 -6.63 1.90
N GLY A 165 -6.95 -7.36 1.46
CA GLY A 165 -8.14 -6.84 0.79
C GLY A 165 -8.83 -5.73 1.56
N LEU A 166 -9.09 -5.95 2.85
CA LEU A 166 -9.73 -4.96 3.71
C LEU A 166 -8.88 -3.70 3.89
N LEU A 167 -7.56 -3.86 3.93
CA LEU A 167 -6.65 -2.72 3.95
C LEU A 167 -6.77 -1.89 2.64
N PHE A 168 -6.87 -2.54 1.47
CA PHE A 168 -7.12 -1.84 0.20
C PHE A 168 -8.45 -1.06 0.21
N GLU A 169 -9.51 -1.62 0.78
CA GLU A 169 -10.80 -0.92 0.94
C GLU A 169 -10.68 0.31 1.84
N GLY A 170 -9.99 0.15 2.97
CA GLY A 170 -9.69 1.25 3.90
C GLY A 170 -8.91 2.40 3.26
N TYR A 171 -8.05 2.12 2.28
CA TYR A 171 -7.31 3.15 1.55
C TYR A 171 -8.15 3.88 0.50
N GLY A 172 -9.10 3.20 -0.15
CA GLY A 172 -10.06 3.86 -1.06
C GLY A 172 -10.95 4.87 -0.34
N LEU A 173 -11.14 4.71 0.97
CA LEU A 173 -12.10 5.43 1.79
C LEU A 173 -11.67 6.80 2.31
N CYS A 174 -10.38 7.14 2.22
CA CYS A 174 -9.84 8.35 2.84
C CYS A 174 -10.20 9.65 2.06
N LEU A 175 -11.31 9.66 1.32
CA LEU A 175 -11.85 10.81 0.58
C LEU A 175 -13.32 11.12 0.88
N ALA A 176 -13.98 10.33 1.71
CA ALA A 176 -15.35 10.61 2.12
C ALA A 176 -15.35 11.55 3.34
N GLY A 177 -15.33 12.88 3.12
CA GLY A 177 -15.45 13.84 4.22
C GLY A 177 -15.48 15.32 3.85
N GLY A 178 -16.60 15.79 3.30
CA GLY A 178 -16.86 17.23 3.10
C GLY A 178 -18.30 17.58 2.70
N GLY A 179 -19.29 16.78 3.12
CA GLY A 179 -20.72 17.08 2.92
C GLY A 179 -21.31 17.77 4.14
N GLY A 180 -21.05 19.07 4.29
CA GLY A 180 -21.62 19.93 5.32
C GLY A 180 -21.11 21.35 5.12
N GLY A 181 -22.02 22.30 4.85
CA GLY A 181 -21.69 23.65 4.40
C GLY A 181 -20.63 24.36 5.24
N GLY A 182 -19.60 24.86 4.58
CA GLY A 182 -18.51 25.64 5.17
C GLY A 182 -17.13 24.99 5.00
N GLY A 183 -16.43 25.36 3.93
CA GLY A 183 -14.98 25.13 3.80
C GLY A 183 -14.51 23.67 3.82
N GLY A 184 -14.94 22.87 2.85
CA GLY A 184 -14.47 21.49 2.71
C GLY A 184 -13.00 21.41 2.27
N SER A 185 -12.13 20.94 3.16
CA SER A 185 -10.75 20.58 2.82
C SER A 185 -10.75 19.23 2.10
N VAL A 186 -10.26 19.19 0.86
CA VAL A 186 -10.14 17.95 0.08
C VAL A 186 -8.86 17.22 0.53
N VAL A 187 -9.03 16.10 1.21
CA VAL A 187 -7.95 15.34 1.85
C VAL A 187 -7.45 14.26 0.89
N CYS A 188 -6.36 14.56 0.19
CA CYS A 188 -5.81 13.72 -0.88
C CYS A 188 -4.81 12.68 -0.31
N THR A 189 -5.21 11.41 -0.19
CA THR A 189 -4.37 10.37 0.42
C THR A 189 -3.45 9.72 -0.60
N THR A 190 -2.15 9.99 -0.53
CA THR A 190 -1.16 9.28 -1.37
C THR A 190 -0.80 7.93 -0.74
N LEU A 191 -1.24 6.86 -1.39
CA LEU A 191 -0.90 5.46 -1.11
C LEU A 191 0.61 5.20 -1.28
N ARG A 192 1.39 5.30 -0.19
CA ARG A 192 2.80 4.83 -0.14
C ARG A 192 2.99 3.50 0.61
N GLY A 193 1.92 2.92 1.17
CA GLY A 193 1.99 1.68 1.95
C GLY A 193 2.42 0.49 1.10
N LEU A 194 1.98 0.45 -0.16
CA LEU A 194 2.26 -0.68 -1.07
C LEU A 194 3.66 -0.66 -1.68
N HIS A 195 4.30 0.52 -1.80
CA HIS A 195 5.74 0.55 -2.14
C HIS A 195 6.58 -0.11 -1.04
N TRP A 196 6.16 -0.01 0.23
CA TRP A 196 6.84 -0.74 1.30
C TRP A 196 6.52 -2.23 1.24
N VAL A 197 5.26 -2.60 0.99
CA VAL A 197 4.82 -4.00 0.88
C VAL A 197 5.45 -4.75 -0.31
N MET A 198 5.71 -4.10 -1.45
CA MET A 198 6.26 -4.77 -2.66
C MET A 198 7.73 -4.42 -2.98
N CYS A 199 8.25 -3.26 -2.55
CA CYS A 199 9.63 -2.85 -2.87
C CYS A 199 10.63 -3.00 -1.71
N SER A 200 10.21 -3.15 -0.46
CA SER A 200 11.13 -3.12 0.69
C SER A 200 11.61 -4.51 1.13
N THR A 201 12.44 -5.15 0.30
CA THR A 201 13.47 -6.04 0.82
C THR A 201 14.77 -5.25 0.88
N ARG A 202 15.09 -4.76 2.07
CA ARG A 202 16.43 -4.43 2.59
C ARG A 202 17.27 -3.46 1.72
N ILE A 203 17.19 -2.18 2.06
CA ILE A 203 18.31 -1.25 1.88
C ILE A 203 18.99 -1.18 3.25
N GLU A 204 20.04 -1.98 3.41
CA GLU A 204 21.13 -1.72 4.35
C GLU A 204 22.26 -1.08 3.55
#